data_AF-A0A9D0C087-F1
#
_entry.id   AF-A0A9D0C087-F1
#
_cell.length_a   1.000
_cell.length_b   1.000
_cell.length_c   1.000
_cell.angle_alpha   90.00
_cell.angle_beta   90.00
_cell.angle_gamma   90.00
#
_symmetry.space_group_name_H-M   'P 1'
#
loop_
_entity.id
_entity.type
_entity.pdbx_description
1 polymer ?
#
loop_
_entity_poly.entity_id
_entity_poly.type
_entity_poly.pdbx_seq_one_letter_code
_entity_poly.pdbx_strand_id
1 'polypeptide(L)'
;MIDIIRNWFHRYFSDPQAVLLAVILVTGFSVILTMGNMLAPVLAAVVIAYLLEGLIRRLEQRGLRRIYAVVLVFSLFNTFVAVLLFGVIPLLSNQISALVRELPRYVETGRSLLVQLPQHYTFISERQIQELVDLINREVGNLGQTIITFSLSSIPGIITLMVYMILVPMLIFFFLKDKAVILGWFRGFLPSDHSLVRHVWREMDLQLGNYVRGKFWEILIVGCVTYAGFAIFGLKYAVLLATLVGVSVLVPYIGATIVTIPVLLVAYFQWGWTSDFAMAMLVYGVIQALDGNLLVPLLFSEVVNLHPIAIIVSVLVFGGLWGFWGVFFAIPLATLVNAVIRAWPRSEALPGGE
;
A
#
# COMPACT_ATOMS: atom_id res chain seq x y z
N MET A 1 -27.48 14.59 -31.58
CA MET A 1 -26.96 13.95 -30.34
C MET A 1 -27.23 12.45 -30.32
N ILE A 2 -28.45 11.97 -30.64
CA ILE A 2 -28.77 10.53 -30.66
C ILE A 2 -27.93 9.76 -31.70
N ASP A 3 -27.71 10.31 -32.90
CA ASP A 3 -26.88 9.64 -33.92
C ASP A 3 -25.39 9.59 -33.56
N ILE A 4 -24.90 10.57 -32.80
CA ILE A 4 -23.52 10.57 -32.27
C ILE A 4 -23.38 9.44 -31.24
N ILE A 5 -24.36 9.29 -30.35
CA ILE A 5 -24.38 8.22 -29.33
C ILE A 5 -24.57 6.85 -29.99
N ARG A 6 -25.44 6.74 -31.00
CA ARG A 6 -25.69 5.49 -31.76
C ARG A 6 -24.47 5.07 -32.57
N ASN A 7 -23.82 5.99 -33.27
CA ASN A 7 -22.59 5.70 -34.03
C ASN A 7 -21.42 5.39 -33.09
N TRP A 8 -21.32 6.06 -31.94
CA TRP A 8 -20.37 5.71 -30.88
C TRP A 8 -20.63 4.29 -30.36
N PHE A 9 -21.88 3.94 -30.06
CA PHE A 9 -22.26 2.61 -29.57
C PHE A 9 -21.94 1.51 -30.60
N HIS A 10 -22.34 1.69 -31.87
CA HIS A 10 -22.00 0.73 -32.93
C HIS A 10 -20.49 0.63 -33.16
N ARG A 11 -19.73 1.73 -33.09
CA ARG A 11 -18.28 1.69 -33.32
C ARG A 11 -17.52 0.91 -32.24
N TYR A 12 -18.03 0.91 -31.01
CA TYR A 12 -17.33 0.35 -29.85
C TYR A 12 -17.92 -0.97 -29.30
N PHE A 13 -19.21 -1.27 -29.54
CA PHE A 13 -19.90 -2.45 -29.03
C PHE A 13 -20.39 -3.43 -30.12
N SER A 14 -19.93 -3.29 -31.36
CA SER A 14 -20.25 -4.27 -32.42
C SER A 14 -19.44 -5.56 -32.32
N ASP A 15 -18.32 -5.57 -31.59
CA ASP A 15 -17.53 -6.78 -31.34
C ASP A 15 -18.08 -7.50 -30.09
N PRO A 16 -18.59 -8.75 -30.22
CA PRO A 16 -19.06 -9.55 -29.08
C PRO A 16 -18.03 -9.68 -27.95
N GLN A 17 -16.74 -9.66 -28.26
CA GLN A 17 -15.67 -9.76 -27.28
C GLN A 17 -15.50 -8.47 -26.47
N ALA A 18 -15.71 -7.31 -27.08
CA ALA A 18 -15.69 -6.02 -26.38
C ALA A 18 -16.88 -5.89 -25.43
N VAL A 19 -18.06 -6.33 -25.86
CA VAL A 19 -19.26 -6.40 -25.02
C VAL A 19 -19.01 -7.30 -23.81
N LEU A 20 -18.47 -8.50 -24.03
CA LEU A 20 -18.14 -9.43 -22.95
C LEU A 20 -17.14 -8.83 -21.95
N LEU A 21 -16.04 -8.24 -22.44
CA LEU A 21 -15.04 -7.61 -21.59
C LEU A 21 -15.66 -6.45 -20.79
N ALA A 22 -16.48 -5.62 -21.43
CA ALA A 22 -17.22 -4.54 -20.77
C ALA A 22 -18.13 -5.06 -19.65
N VAL A 23 -18.89 -6.12 -19.92
CA VAL A 23 -19.77 -6.75 -18.93
C VAL A 23 -18.97 -7.30 -17.75
N ILE A 24 -17.85 -8.00 -18.01
CA ILE A 24 -16.98 -8.52 -16.94
C ILE A 24 -16.42 -7.37 -16.10
N LEU A 25 -15.93 -6.30 -16.73
CA LEU A 25 -15.35 -5.15 -16.04
C LEU A 25 -16.40 -4.38 -15.25
N VAL A 26 -17.56 -4.08 -15.82
CA VAL A 26 -18.65 -3.37 -15.16
C VAL A 26 -19.18 -4.19 -13.99
N THR A 27 -19.39 -5.50 -14.19
CA THR A 27 -19.87 -6.39 -13.12
C THR A 27 -18.82 -6.50 -12.02
N GLY A 28 -17.56 -6.75 -12.36
CA GLY A 28 -16.45 -6.82 -11.41
C GLY A 28 -16.31 -5.52 -10.63
N PHE A 29 -16.26 -4.38 -11.31
CA PHE A 29 -16.16 -3.07 -10.68
C PHE A 29 -17.36 -2.78 -9.78
N SER A 30 -18.59 -3.10 -10.21
CA SER A 30 -19.79 -2.92 -9.39
C SER A 30 -19.76 -3.78 -8.12
N VAL A 31 -19.34 -5.05 -8.22
CA VAL A 31 -19.17 -5.93 -7.06
C VAL A 31 -18.12 -5.37 -6.11
N ILE A 32 -16.97 -4.90 -6.60
CA ILE A 32 -15.94 -4.39 -5.69
C ILE A 32 -16.33 -3.02 -5.09
N LEU A 33 -17.06 -2.17 -5.81
CA LEU A 33 -17.59 -0.91 -5.26
C LEU A 33 -18.63 -1.15 -4.16
N THR A 34 -19.52 -2.12 -4.34
CA THR A 34 -20.62 -2.39 -3.40
C THR A 34 -20.24 -3.33 -2.26
N MET A 35 -19.35 -4.29 -2.52
CA MET A 35 -18.98 -5.37 -1.58
C MET A 35 -17.49 -5.37 -1.21
N GLY A 36 -16.70 -4.37 -1.61
CA GLY A 36 -15.24 -4.33 -1.41
C GLY A 36 -14.80 -4.58 0.04
N ASN A 37 -15.49 -3.97 1.00
CA ASN A 37 -15.20 -4.18 2.43
C ASN A 37 -15.45 -5.63 2.89
N MET A 38 -16.51 -6.28 2.39
CA MET A 38 -16.81 -7.68 2.69
C MET A 38 -15.83 -8.64 2.02
N LEU A 39 -15.34 -8.26 0.83
CA LEU A 39 -14.38 -9.03 0.04
C LEU A 39 -12.93 -8.76 0.42
N ALA A 40 -12.63 -7.80 1.29
CA ALA A 40 -11.29 -7.46 1.75
C ALA A 40 -10.43 -8.68 2.16
N PRO A 41 -10.91 -9.64 3.00
CA PRO A 41 -10.11 -10.83 3.33
C PRO A 41 -9.83 -11.73 2.12
N VAL A 42 -10.75 -11.80 1.15
CA VAL A 42 -10.57 -12.55 -0.09
C VAL A 42 -9.53 -11.88 -0.98
N LEU A 43 -9.63 -10.56 -1.16
CA LEU A 43 -8.65 -9.77 -1.93
C LEU A 43 -7.25 -9.87 -1.32
N ALA A 44 -7.14 -9.73 0.01
CA ALA A 44 -5.90 -9.91 0.75
C ALA A 44 -5.30 -11.31 0.51
N ALA A 45 -6.13 -12.36 0.60
CA ALA A 45 -5.70 -13.73 0.39
C ALA A 45 -5.24 -13.99 -1.06
N VAL A 46 -5.93 -13.45 -2.06
CA VAL A 46 -5.50 -13.53 -3.47
C VAL A 46 -4.12 -12.91 -3.65
N VAL A 47 -3.91 -11.72 -3.08
CA VAL A 47 -2.67 -10.95 -3.24
C VAL A 47 -1.49 -11.63 -2.57
N ILE A 48 -1.70 -12.14 -1.35
CA ILE A 48 -0.70 -12.94 -0.66
C ILE A 48 -0.44 -14.25 -1.41
N ALA A 49 -1.48 -14.91 -1.95
CA ALA A 49 -1.29 -16.09 -2.78
C ALA A 49 -0.45 -15.79 -4.04
N TYR A 50 -0.66 -14.64 -4.68
CA TYR A 50 0.17 -14.16 -5.80
C TYR A 50 1.64 -13.97 -5.40
N LEU A 51 1.89 -13.37 -4.23
CA LEU A 51 3.23 -13.21 -3.66
C LEU A 51 3.92 -14.56 -3.45
N LEU A 52 3.21 -15.50 -2.80
CA LEU A 52 3.76 -16.81 -2.41
C LEU A 52 3.90 -17.79 -3.59
N GLU A 53 3.04 -17.69 -4.60
CA GLU A 53 3.10 -18.51 -5.82
C GLU A 53 4.47 -18.40 -6.51
N GLY A 54 5.11 -17.23 -6.48
CA GLY A 54 6.45 -17.05 -7.03
C GLY A 54 7.51 -17.94 -6.35
N LEU A 55 7.40 -18.14 -5.04
CA LEU A 55 8.28 -19.03 -4.28
C LEU A 55 7.97 -20.51 -4.55
N ILE A 56 6.68 -20.85 -4.63
CA ILE A 56 6.22 -22.22 -4.93
C ILE A 56 6.71 -22.67 -6.30
N ARG A 57 6.57 -21.83 -7.33
CA ARG A 57 7.06 -22.14 -8.69
C ARG A 57 8.56 -22.38 -8.73
N ARG A 58 9.36 -21.63 -7.96
CA ARG A 58 10.82 -21.86 -7.87
C ARG A 58 11.16 -23.21 -7.23
N LEU A 59 10.36 -23.67 -6.27
CA LEU A 59 10.52 -25.00 -5.66
C LEU A 59 10.06 -26.12 -6.61
N GLU A 60 8.95 -25.90 -7.34
CA GLU A 60 8.49 -26.83 -8.39
C GLU A 60 9.53 -27.00 -9.49
N GLN A 61 10.17 -25.91 -9.92
CA GLN A 61 11.28 -25.94 -10.90
C GLN A 61 12.50 -26.72 -10.40
N ARG A 62 12.68 -26.83 -9.07
CA ARG A 62 13.72 -27.66 -8.43
C ARG A 62 13.27 -29.11 -8.21
N GLY A 63 12.09 -29.50 -8.72
CA GLY A 63 11.59 -30.87 -8.68
C GLY A 63 10.68 -31.21 -7.50
N LEU A 64 10.32 -30.27 -6.62
CA LEU A 64 9.34 -30.54 -5.57
C LEU A 64 7.93 -30.66 -6.16
N ARG A 65 7.16 -31.66 -5.70
CA ARG A 65 5.73 -31.74 -6.05
C ARG A 65 4.99 -30.53 -5.46
N ARG A 66 4.02 -29.99 -6.21
CA ARG A 66 3.23 -28.79 -5.87
C ARG A 66 2.76 -28.77 -4.41
N ILE A 67 2.15 -29.86 -3.93
CA ILE A 67 1.60 -29.90 -2.57
C ILE A 67 2.68 -29.68 -1.49
N TYR A 68 3.88 -30.23 -1.67
CA TYR A 68 4.98 -30.05 -0.71
C TYR A 68 5.54 -28.63 -0.78
N ALA A 69 5.65 -28.06 -1.98
CA ALA A 69 6.05 -26.67 -2.15
C ALA A 69 5.03 -25.72 -1.49
N VAL A 70 3.73 -25.96 -1.68
CA VAL A 70 2.65 -25.19 -1.03
C VAL A 70 2.74 -25.29 0.49
N VAL A 71 2.82 -26.50 1.05
CA VAL A 71 2.88 -26.70 2.52
C VAL A 71 4.12 -26.03 3.11
N LEU A 72 5.28 -26.14 2.47
CA LEU A 72 6.52 -25.53 2.96
C LEU A 72 6.43 -24.00 2.95
N VAL A 73 6.05 -23.41 1.82
CA VAL A 73 5.95 -21.95 1.68
C VAL A 73 4.85 -21.37 2.57
N PHE A 74 3.71 -22.05 2.66
CA PHE A 74 2.61 -21.64 3.53
C PHE A 74 3.00 -21.71 5.01
N SER A 75 3.72 -22.76 5.43
CA SER A 75 4.22 -22.86 6.80
C SER A 75 5.22 -21.73 7.12
N LEU A 76 6.16 -21.45 6.21
CA LEU A 76 7.10 -20.34 6.36
C LEU A 76 6.38 -18.98 6.46
N PHE A 77 5.35 -18.78 5.63
CA PHE A 77 4.52 -17.58 5.67
C PHE A 77 3.78 -17.42 7.00
N ASN A 78 3.15 -18.48 7.51
CA ASN A 78 2.46 -18.42 8.81
C ASN A 78 3.44 -18.15 9.95
N THR A 79 4.65 -18.72 9.91
CA THR A 79 5.72 -18.41 10.88
C THR A 79 6.12 -16.93 10.79
N PHE A 80 6.29 -16.39 9.57
CA PHE A 80 6.58 -14.97 9.38
C PHE A 80 5.47 -14.08 9.94
N VAL A 81 4.20 -14.38 9.66
CA VAL A 81 3.04 -13.66 10.20
C VAL A 81 3.00 -13.75 11.73
N ALA A 82 3.27 -14.92 12.31
CA ALA A 82 3.32 -15.09 13.76
C ALA A 82 4.42 -14.22 14.39
N VAL A 83 5.60 -14.14 13.79
CA VAL A 83 6.69 -13.25 14.25
C VAL A 83 6.27 -11.78 14.16
N LEU A 84 5.57 -11.36 13.09
CA LEU A 84 5.04 -10.00 13.00
C LEU A 84 4.00 -9.72 14.10
N LEU A 85 3.03 -10.62 14.30
CA LEU A 85 1.93 -10.42 15.26
C LEU A 85 2.37 -10.48 16.71
N PHE A 86 3.26 -11.40 17.08
CA PHE A 86 3.68 -11.60 18.47
C PHE A 86 5.02 -10.95 18.81
N GLY A 87 5.81 -10.54 17.81
CA GLY A 87 7.08 -9.83 18.01
C GLY A 87 6.98 -8.35 17.66
N VAL A 88 6.72 -8.04 16.38
CA VAL A 88 6.78 -6.66 15.88
C VAL A 88 5.61 -5.80 16.38
N ILE A 89 4.37 -6.28 16.31
CA ILE A 89 3.18 -5.51 16.74
C ILE A 89 3.26 -5.08 18.22
N PRO A 90 3.64 -5.95 19.19
CA PRO A 90 3.83 -5.51 20.58
C PRO A 90 4.93 -4.47 20.74
N LEU A 91 6.05 -4.60 20.01
CA LEU A 91 7.12 -3.61 20.02
C LEU A 91 6.65 -2.25 19.48
N LEU A 92 5.88 -2.25 18.40
CA LEU A 92 5.25 -1.04 17.85
C LEU A 92 4.30 -0.41 18.86
N SER A 93 3.43 -1.20 19.48
CA SER A 93 2.49 -0.71 20.51
C SER A 93 3.21 -0.06 21.69
N ASN A 94 4.29 -0.68 22.16
CA ASN A 94 5.14 -0.14 23.22
C ASN A 94 5.80 1.18 22.80
N GLN A 95 6.32 1.27 21.57
CA GLN A 95 6.97 2.48 21.05
C GLN A 95 5.97 3.61 20.77
N ILE A 96 4.77 3.31 20.27
CA ILE A 96 3.68 4.28 20.11
C ILE A 96 3.28 4.83 21.48
N SER A 97 3.06 3.94 22.45
CA SER A 97 2.70 4.34 23.82
C SER A 97 3.78 5.21 24.46
N ALA A 98 5.06 4.86 24.24
CA ALA A 98 6.19 5.64 24.74
C ALA A 98 6.30 7.01 24.04
N LEU A 99 6.11 7.08 22.72
CA LEU A 99 6.09 8.34 21.98
C LEU A 99 4.98 9.26 22.49
N VAL A 100 3.77 8.74 22.67
CA VAL A 100 2.60 9.50 23.13
C VAL A 100 2.78 10.03 24.54
N ARG A 101 3.42 9.25 25.43
CA ARG A 101 3.79 9.73 26.77
C ARG A 101 4.86 10.82 26.75
N GLU A 102 5.76 10.83 25.75
CA GLU A 102 6.77 11.88 25.58
C GLU A 102 6.26 13.12 24.82
N LEU A 103 5.13 13.03 24.08
CA LEU A 103 4.59 14.15 23.31
C LEU A 103 4.41 15.44 24.13
N PRO A 104 3.81 15.45 25.34
CA PRO A 104 3.67 16.68 26.13
C PRO A 104 5.02 17.35 26.41
N ARG A 105 6.08 16.57 26.65
CA ARG A 105 7.44 17.08 26.84
C ARG A 105 8.03 17.69 25.57
N TYR A 106 7.75 17.09 24.41
CA TYR A 106 8.16 17.66 23.12
C TYR A 106 7.43 18.97 22.82
N VAL A 107 6.15 19.06 23.15
CA VAL A 107 5.38 20.30 23.02
C VAL A 107 5.93 21.39 23.93
N GLU A 108 6.23 21.09 25.20
CA GLU A 108 6.78 22.09 26.12
C GLU A 108 8.19 22.55 25.69
N THR A 109 9.04 21.63 25.23
CA THR A 109 10.34 21.98 24.63
C THR A 109 10.15 22.90 23.43
N GLY A 110 9.24 22.55 22.51
CA GLY A 110 8.92 23.37 21.34
C GLY A 110 8.38 24.75 21.73
N ARG A 111 7.48 24.81 22.71
CA ARG A 111 6.93 26.06 23.26
C ARG A 111 8.04 26.97 23.79
N SER A 112 8.96 26.44 24.59
CA SER A 112 10.08 27.23 25.14
C SER A 112 10.99 27.82 24.07
N LEU A 113 11.15 27.14 22.92
CA LEU A 113 11.86 27.67 21.76
C LEU A 113 11.03 28.73 21.02
N LEU A 114 9.74 28.50 20.84
CA LEU A 114 8.84 29.42 20.15
C LEU A 114 8.69 30.75 20.89
N VAL A 115 8.58 30.73 22.23
CA VAL A 115 8.45 31.95 23.06
C VAL A 115 9.68 32.85 23.00
N GLN A 116 10.84 32.34 22.54
CA GLN A 116 12.04 33.15 22.32
C GLN A 116 12.02 33.86 20.95
N LEU A 117 11.21 33.42 19.98
CA LEU A 117 11.16 33.99 18.63
C LEU A 117 10.66 35.44 18.55
N PRO A 118 9.63 35.88 19.31
CA PRO A 118 9.18 37.28 19.30
C PRO A 118 10.28 38.26 19.71
N GLN A 119 11.28 37.80 20.45
CA GLN A 119 12.43 38.62 20.85
C GLN A 119 13.40 38.89 19.69
N HIS A 120 13.32 38.10 18.60
CA HIS A 120 14.20 38.21 17.43
C HIS A 120 13.45 38.55 16.14
N TYR A 121 12.13 38.35 16.10
CA TYR A 121 11.30 38.53 14.91
C TYR A 121 9.99 39.26 15.25
N THR A 122 9.91 40.56 14.89
CA THR A 122 8.78 41.46 15.19
C THR A 122 7.45 41.07 14.54
N PHE A 123 7.47 40.16 13.55
CA PHE A 123 6.27 39.69 12.85
C PHE A 123 5.59 38.48 13.51
N ILE A 124 6.13 37.95 14.62
CA ILE A 124 5.54 36.84 15.38
C ILE A 124 5.04 37.38 16.72
N SER A 125 3.73 37.34 16.96
CA SER A 125 3.15 37.76 18.24
C SER A 125 3.14 36.63 19.26
N GLU A 126 3.33 36.96 20.54
CA GLU A 126 3.19 36.00 21.65
C GLU A 126 1.80 35.34 21.66
N ARG A 127 0.77 36.09 21.26
CA ARG A 127 -0.60 35.58 21.15
C ARG A 127 -0.74 34.46 20.12
N GLN A 128 -0.14 34.60 18.93
CA GLN A 128 -0.15 33.55 17.91
C GLN A 128 0.56 32.28 18.39
N ILE A 129 1.65 32.43 19.15
CA ILE A 129 2.37 31.28 19.73
C ILE A 129 1.50 30.58 20.78
N GLN A 130 0.84 31.33 21.66
CA GLN A 130 -0.06 30.77 22.66
C GLN A 130 -1.25 30.03 22.02
N GLU A 131 -1.90 30.63 21.02
CA GLU A 131 -3.00 30.00 20.27
C GLU A 131 -2.56 28.70 19.58
N LEU A 132 -1.36 28.68 18.97
CA LEU A 132 -0.78 27.48 18.37
C LEU A 132 -0.48 26.39 19.40
N VAL A 133 0.14 26.76 20.53
CA VAL A 133 0.47 25.82 21.62
C VAL A 133 -0.80 25.24 22.25
N ASP A 134 -1.84 26.05 22.45
CA ASP A 134 -3.12 25.60 22.97
C ASP A 134 -3.80 24.62 22.00
N LEU A 135 -3.75 24.90 20.69
CA LEU A 135 -4.23 23.97 19.65
C LEU A 135 -3.48 22.63 19.73
N ILE A 136 -2.14 22.67 19.79
CA ILE A 136 -1.31 21.46 19.88
C ILE A 136 -1.63 20.68 21.16
N ASN A 137 -1.76 21.35 22.31
CA ASN A 137 -2.06 20.71 23.60
C ASN A 137 -3.43 20.03 23.60
N ARG A 138 -4.45 20.66 23.01
CA ARG A 138 -5.77 20.03 22.83
C ARG A 138 -5.67 18.77 21.99
N GLU A 139 -4.93 18.84 20.89
CA GLU A 139 -4.80 17.71 19.96
C GLU A 139 -3.95 16.58 20.51
N VAL A 140 -2.90 16.87 21.27
CA VAL A 140 -2.15 15.86 22.03
C VAL A 140 -3.05 15.22 23.10
N GLY A 141 -3.89 15.99 23.80
CA GLY A 141 -4.88 15.47 24.74
C GLY A 141 -5.89 14.52 24.06
N ASN A 142 -6.44 14.93 22.92
CA ASN A 142 -7.36 14.14 22.11
C ASN A 142 -6.72 12.84 21.60
N LEU A 143 -5.47 12.91 21.12
CA LEU A 143 -4.70 11.73 20.70
C LEU A 143 -4.47 10.77 21.88
N GLY A 144 -4.08 11.29 23.04
CA GLY A 144 -3.89 10.49 24.26
C GLY A 144 -5.17 9.78 24.68
N GLN A 145 -6.31 10.48 24.70
CA GLN A 145 -7.61 9.90 25.01
C GLN A 145 -8.04 8.85 23.98
N THR A 146 -7.78 9.09 22.69
CA THR A 146 -8.10 8.14 21.61
C THR A 146 -7.33 6.84 21.76
N ILE A 147 -6.04 6.89 22.10
CA ILE A 147 -5.20 5.70 22.29
C ILE A 147 -5.66 4.86 23.49
N ILE A 148 -6.01 5.52 24.60
CA ILE A 148 -6.58 4.85 25.78
C ILE A 148 -7.92 4.21 25.43
N THR A 149 -8.79 4.93 24.72
CA THR A 149 -10.10 4.44 24.30
C THR A 149 -9.97 3.26 23.34
N PHE A 150 -9.09 3.35 22.35
CA PHE A 150 -8.80 2.28 21.39
C PHE A 150 -8.35 1.01 22.10
N SER A 151 -7.52 1.12 23.13
CA SER A 151 -7.08 -0.01 23.95
C SER A 151 -8.26 -0.70 24.65
N LEU A 152 -9.20 0.08 25.20
CA LEU A 152 -10.34 -0.41 25.98
C LEU A 152 -11.54 -0.88 25.13
N SER A 153 -11.75 -0.30 23.93
CA SER A 153 -12.84 -0.65 23.01
C SER A 153 -12.50 -1.84 22.08
N SER A 154 -11.41 -2.56 22.34
CA SER A 154 -10.85 -3.57 21.45
C SER A 154 -11.69 -4.85 21.28
N ILE A 155 -12.69 -5.10 22.13
CA ILE A 155 -13.36 -6.42 22.20
C ILE A 155 -14.02 -6.83 20.85
N PRO A 156 -14.84 -5.99 20.18
CA PRO A 156 -15.38 -6.33 18.86
C PRO A 156 -14.30 -6.44 17.77
N GLY A 157 -13.22 -5.65 17.90
CA GLY A 157 -12.07 -5.70 17.00
C GLY A 157 -11.29 -7.01 17.11
N ILE A 158 -11.16 -7.55 18.32
CA ILE A 158 -10.49 -8.83 18.57
C ILE A 158 -11.26 -9.98 17.90
N ILE A 159 -12.59 -10.02 18.00
CA ILE A 159 -13.39 -11.06 17.33
C ILE A 159 -13.17 -11.00 15.81
N THR A 160 -13.23 -9.80 15.23
CA THR A 160 -12.99 -9.60 13.79
C THR A 160 -11.58 -10.03 13.40
N LEU A 161 -10.58 -9.67 14.21
CA LEU A 161 -9.19 -10.08 14.01
C LEU A 161 -9.03 -11.60 14.09
N MET A 162 -9.67 -12.27 15.05
CA MET A 162 -9.64 -13.73 15.18
C MET A 162 -10.26 -14.41 13.97
N VAL A 163 -11.41 -13.92 13.49
CA VAL A 163 -12.03 -14.42 12.26
C VAL A 163 -11.07 -14.26 11.09
N TYR A 164 -10.43 -13.09 10.93
CA TYR A 164 -9.50 -12.82 9.83
C TYR A 164 -8.23 -13.67 9.93
N MET A 165 -7.72 -13.89 11.14
CA MET A 165 -6.53 -14.71 11.41
C MET A 165 -6.75 -16.19 11.04
N ILE A 166 -7.99 -16.66 11.02
CA ILE A 166 -8.33 -18.02 10.56
C ILE A 166 -8.68 -18.01 9.08
N LEU A 167 -9.57 -17.09 8.67
CA LEU A 167 -10.13 -17.04 7.32
C LEU A 167 -9.08 -16.74 6.25
N VAL A 168 -8.22 -15.74 6.48
CA VAL A 168 -7.25 -15.30 5.46
C VAL A 168 -6.21 -16.41 5.18
N PRO A 169 -5.55 -17.02 6.18
CA PRO A 169 -4.65 -18.15 5.92
C PRO A 169 -5.35 -19.34 5.25
N MET A 170 -6.60 -19.64 5.63
CA MET A 170 -7.39 -20.68 4.99
C MET A 170 -7.57 -20.39 3.49
N LEU A 171 -8.01 -19.17 3.14
CA LEU A 171 -8.18 -18.75 1.75
C LEU A 171 -6.87 -18.79 0.97
N ILE A 172 -5.76 -18.30 1.56
CA ILE A 172 -4.43 -18.37 0.93
C ILE A 172 -4.07 -19.82 0.61
N PHE A 173 -4.25 -20.73 1.57
CA PHE A 173 -3.93 -22.14 1.37
C PHE A 173 -4.73 -22.74 0.20
N PHE A 174 -6.04 -22.50 0.14
CA PHE A 174 -6.86 -22.99 -0.97
C PHE A 174 -6.50 -22.34 -2.31
N PHE A 175 -6.23 -21.03 -2.35
CA PHE A 175 -5.79 -20.36 -3.57
C PHE A 175 -4.46 -20.89 -4.10
N LEU A 176 -3.54 -21.27 -3.23
CA LEU A 176 -2.26 -21.87 -3.61
C LEU A 176 -2.42 -23.33 -4.04
N LYS A 177 -3.13 -24.14 -3.24
CA LYS A 177 -3.34 -25.57 -3.49
C LYS A 177 -4.15 -25.80 -4.76
N ASP A 178 -5.31 -25.15 -4.86
CA ASP A 178 -6.36 -25.44 -5.84
C ASP A 178 -6.40 -24.44 -7.00
N LYS A 179 -5.33 -23.65 -7.19
CA LYS A 179 -5.19 -22.67 -8.27
C LYS A 179 -5.71 -23.15 -9.63
N ALA A 180 -5.29 -24.33 -10.08
CA ALA A 180 -5.67 -24.85 -11.39
C ALA A 180 -7.18 -25.15 -11.50
N VAL A 181 -7.77 -25.67 -10.42
CA VAL A 181 -9.21 -25.95 -10.34
C VAL A 181 -10.00 -24.65 -10.36
N ILE A 182 -9.57 -23.65 -9.58
CA ILE A 182 -10.22 -22.33 -9.50
C ILE A 182 -10.16 -21.62 -10.85
N LEU A 183 -8.99 -21.59 -11.50
CA LEU A 183 -8.85 -20.99 -12.82
C LEU A 183 -9.65 -21.74 -13.89
N GLY A 184 -9.74 -23.07 -13.79
CA GLY A 184 -10.58 -23.90 -14.66
C GLY A 184 -12.07 -23.57 -14.50
N TRP A 185 -12.53 -23.39 -13.26
CA TRP A 185 -13.91 -22.99 -12.96
C TRP A 185 -14.25 -21.62 -13.54
N PHE A 186 -13.38 -20.61 -13.37
CA PHE A 186 -13.57 -19.28 -13.98
C PHE A 186 -13.59 -19.33 -15.51
N ARG A 187 -12.78 -20.19 -16.14
CA ARG A 187 -12.81 -20.40 -17.60
C ARG A 187 -14.14 -20.95 -18.11
N GLY A 188 -14.90 -21.66 -17.27
CA GLY A 188 -16.22 -22.19 -17.63
C GLY A 188 -17.29 -21.12 -17.86
N PHE A 189 -17.10 -19.91 -17.33
CA PHE A 189 -18.01 -18.77 -17.54
C PHE A 189 -17.66 -17.92 -18.77
N LEU A 190 -16.51 -18.20 -19.41
CA LEU A 190 -16.04 -17.46 -20.57
C LEU A 190 -16.53 -18.14 -21.87
N PRO A 191 -17.07 -17.37 -22.85
CA PRO A 191 -17.40 -17.88 -24.17
C PRO A 191 -16.18 -18.50 -24.88
N SER A 192 -16.45 -19.36 -25.86
CA SER A 192 -15.41 -20.06 -26.63
C SER A 192 -14.38 -19.12 -27.27
N ASP A 193 -14.82 -17.92 -27.67
CA ASP A 193 -13.97 -16.88 -28.27
C ASP A 193 -13.70 -15.75 -27.27
N HIS A 194 -12.57 -15.83 -26.58
CA HIS A 194 -12.19 -14.94 -25.46
C HIS A 194 -10.75 -14.43 -25.60
N SER A 195 -10.28 -14.21 -26.83
CA SER A 195 -8.90 -13.77 -27.11
C SER A 195 -8.57 -12.43 -26.43
N LEU A 196 -9.49 -11.46 -26.48
CA LEU A 196 -9.38 -10.17 -25.78
C LEU A 196 -9.27 -10.33 -24.25
N VAL A 197 -10.18 -11.12 -23.64
CA VAL A 197 -10.14 -11.37 -22.18
C VAL A 197 -8.85 -12.10 -21.79
N ARG A 198 -8.39 -13.06 -22.59
CA ARG A 198 -7.14 -13.79 -22.35
C ARG A 198 -5.92 -12.86 -22.43
N HIS A 199 -5.93 -11.88 -23.35
CA HIS A 199 -4.87 -10.90 -23.48
C HIS A 199 -4.79 -10.02 -22.24
N VAL A 200 -5.91 -9.41 -21.83
CA VAL A 200 -6.01 -8.60 -20.61
C VAL A 200 -5.63 -9.43 -19.37
N TRP A 201 -6.13 -10.66 -19.26
CA TRP A 201 -5.80 -11.55 -18.14
C TRP A 201 -4.30 -11.81 -18.04
N ARG A 202 -3.63 -12.15 -19.15
CA ARG A 202 -2.19 -12.43 -19.14
C ARG A 202 -1.38 -11.20 -18.78
N GLU A 203 -1.77 -10.03 -19.26
CA GLU A 203 -1.13 -8.77 -18.93
C GLU A 203 -1.30 -8.44 -17.43
N MET A 204 -2.51 -8.60 -16.88
CA MET A 204 -2.80 -8.36 -15.47
C MET A 204 -2.11 -9.38 -14.53
N ASP A 205 -2.05 -10.66 -14.90
CA ASP A 205 -1.37 -11.70 -14.10
C ASP A 205 0.12 -11.36 -13.90
N LEU A 206 0.78 -10.89 -14.97
CA LEU A 206 2.17 -10.45 -14.92
C LEU A 206 2.35 -9.16 -14.11
N GLN A 207 1.53 -8.13 -14.38
CA GLN A 207 1.64 -6.84 -13.71
C GLN A 207 1.33 -6.93 -12.22
N LEU A 208 0.24 -7.62 -11.85
CA LEU A 208 -0.12 -7.82 -10.44
C LEU A 208 0.95 -8.62 -9.70
N GLY A 209 1.44 -9.71 -10.33
CA GLY A 209 2.49 -10.53 -9.77
C GLY A 209 3.80 -9.75 -9.56
N ASN A 210 4.23 -8.95 -10.54
CA ASN A 210 5.43 -8.11 -10.42
C ASN A 210 5.26 -7.01 -9.38
N TYR A 211 4.13 -6.29 -9.42
CA TYR A 211 3.83 -5.21 -8.49
C TYR A 211 3.81 -5.67 -7.03
N VAL A 212 3.07 -6.74 -6.72
CA VAL A 212 2.93 -7.25 -5.35
C VAL A 212 4.27 -7.73 -4.81
N ARG A 213 5.05 -8.45 -5.63
CA ARG A 213 6.40 -8.91 -5.24
C ARG A 213 7.38 -7.75 -5.07
N GLY A 214 7.36 -6.80 -5.99
CA GLY A 214 8.18 -5.59 -5.94
C GLY A 214 7.90 -4.80 -4.67
N LYS A 215 6.63 -4.46 -4.41
CA LYS A 215 6.20 -3.75 -3.20
C LYS A 215 6.54 -4.49 -1.91
N PHE A 216 6.35 -5.81 -1.87
CA PHE A 216 6.72 -6.59 -0.69
C PHE A 216 8.22 -6.48 -0.38
N TRP A 217 9.08 -6.64 -1.39
CA TRP A 217 10.53 -6.51 -1.20
C TRP A 217 10.96 -5.09 -0.87
N GLU A 218 10.36 -4.10 -1.51
CA GLU A 218 10.62 -2.68 -1.27
C GLU A 218 10.34 -2.31 0.20
N ILE A 219 9.15 -2.65 0.72
CA ILE A 219 8.77 -2.40 2.12
C ILE A 219 9.76 -3.06 3.08
N LEU A 220 10.13 -4.32 2.83
CA LEU A 220 11.07 -5.04 3.68
C LEU A 220 12.48 -4.46 3.62
N ILE A 221 13.00 -4.14 2.43
CA ILE A 221 14.34 -3.59 2.27
C ILE A 221 14.42 -2.22 2.92
N VAL A 222 13.51 -1.31 2.55
CA VAL A 222 13.49 0.06 3.09
C VAL A 222 13.26 0.04 4.60
N GLY A 223 12.30 -0.77 5.09
CA GLY A 223 12.04 -0.91 6.52
C GLY A 223 13.24 -1.46 7.29
N CYS A 224 13.86 -2.54 6.83
CA CYS A 224 15.02 -3.15 7.50
C CYS A 224 16.26 -2.25 7.47
N VAL A 225 16.56 -1.62 6.33
CA VAL A 225 17.71 -0.70 6.20
C VAL A 225 17.49 0.55 7.06
N THR A 226 16.27 1.09 7.08
CA THR A 226 15.92 2.23 7.96
C THR A 226 16.04 1.84 9.42
N TYR A 227 15.56 0.66 9.81
CA TYR A 227 15.70 0.15 11.17
C TYR A 227 17.17 0.00 11.56
N ALA A 228 17.99 -0.61 10.70
CA ALA A 228 19.42 -0.75 10.94
C ALA A 228 20.10 0.61 11.11
N GLY A 229 19.81 1.57 10.22
CA GLY A 229 20.30 2.94 10.33
C GLY A 229 19.93 3.57 11.66
N PHE A 230 18.64 3.63 11.99
CA PHE A 230 18.15 4.23 13.24
C PHE A 230 18.65 3.52 14.50
N ALA A 231 18.76 2.19 14.48
CA ALA A 231 19.28 1.40 15.60
C ALA A 231 20.77 1.67 15.85
N ILE A 232 21.59 1.79 14.80
CA ILE A 232 23.03 2.08 14.92
C ILE A 232 23.27 3.44 15.60
N PHE A 233 22.48 4.45 15.26
CA PHE A 233 22.57 5.76 15.89
C PHE A 233 21.87 5.84 17.26
N GLY A 234 21.13 4.80 17.66
CA GLY A 234 20.37 4.81 18.90
C GLY A 234 19.17 5.77 18.88
N LEU A 235 18.56 6.00 17.71
CA LEU A 235 17.35 6.80 17.60
C LEU A 235 16.19 6.12 18.34
N LYS A 236 15.51 6.87 19.20
CA LYS A 236 14.32 6.40 19.92
C LYS A 236 13.25 6.01 18.91
N TYR A 237 12.50 4.97 19.26
CA TYR A 237 11.40 4.46 18.44
C TYR A 237 11.84 3.96 17.05
N ALA A 238 13.09 3.46 16.91
CA ALA A 238 13.65 3.01 15.64
C ALA A 238 12.75 2.00 14.90
N VAL A 239 12.16 1.02 15.59
CA VAL A 239 11.27 0.01 14.96
C VAL A 239 10.00 0.67 14.42
N LEU A 240 9.39 1.58 15.20
CA LEU A 240 8.20 2.33 14.82
C LEU A 240 8.46 3.20 13.60
N LEU A 241 9.49 4.04 13.67
CA LEU A 241 9.83 4.95 12.57
C LEU A 241 10.23 4.17 11.32
N ALA A 242 11.03 3.11 11.44
CA ALA A 242 11.40 2.28 10.31
C ALA A 242 10.21 1.54 9.68
N THR A 243 9.25 1.08 10.48
CA THR A 243 8.01 0.47 9.98
C THR A 243 7.16 1.51 9.25
N LEU A 244 7.02 2.72 9.80
CA LEU A 244 6.33 3.81 9.13
C LEU A 244 7.00 4.13 7.78
N VAL A 245 8.33 4.22 7.75
CA VAL A 245 9.09 4.51 6.53
C VAL A 245 8.90 3.40 5.51
N GLY A 246 9.03 2.13 5.89
CA GLY A 246 8.80 1.00 4.98
C GLY A 246 7.37 0.94 4.43
N VAL A 247 6.35 1.12 5.28
CA VAL A 247 4.94 1.14 4.85
C VAL A 247 4.63 2.37 3.99
N SER A 248 5.32 3.50 4.22
CA SER A 248 5.09 4.74 3.48
C SER A 248 5.36 4.59 1.98
N VAL A 249 6.22 3.65 1.59
CA VAL A 249 6.56 3.41 0.19
C VAL A 249 5.37 2.86 -0.62
N LEU A 250 4.28 2.44 0.05
CA LEU A 250 3.01 2.13 -0.61
C LEU A 250 2.38 3.35 -1.30
N VAL A 251 2.66 4.56 -0.81
CA VAL A 251 2.08 5.81 -1.32
C VAL A 251 3.17 6.67 -1.96
N PRO A 252 3.37 6.59 -3.29
CA PRO A 252 4.44 7.33 -3.96
C PRO A 252 4.39 8.83 -3.66
N TYR A 253 5.57 9.44 -3.45
CA TYR A 253 5.80 10.86 -3.13
C TYR A 253 5.22 11.35 -1.79
N ILE A 254 3.95 11.04 -1.53
CA ILE A 254 3.21 11.49 -0.35
C ILE A 254 3.68 10.76 0.90
N GLY A 255 3.87 9.44 0.84
CA GLY A 255 4.25 8.62 1.99
C GLY A 255 5.56 9.06 2.61
N ALA A 256 6.62 9.18 1.78
CA ALA A 256 7.93 9.64 2.24
C ALA A 256 7.87 11.04 2.88
N THR A 257 7.08 11.96 2.30
CA THR A 257 6.91 13.32 2.84
C THR A 257 6.25 13.31 4.21
N ILE A 258 5.15 12.56 4.36
CA ILE A 258 4.41 12.48 5.63
C ILE A 258 5.27 11.85 6.73
N VAL A 259 6.00 10.77 6.42
CA VAL A 259 6.79 10.05 7.43
C VAL A 259 8.12 10.74 7.77
N THR A 260 8.63 11.61 6.88
CA THR A 260 9.80 12.44 7.20
C THR A 260 9.53 13.34 8.41
N ILE A 261 8.30 13.82 8.59
CA ILE A 261 7.93 14.70 9.72
C ILE A 261 8.20 14.03 11.08
N PRO A 262 7.61 12.86 11.43
CA PRO A 262 7.88 12.23 12.70
C PRO A 262 9.34 11.79 12.86
N VAL A 263 10.02 11.36 11.79
CA VAL A 263 11.45 11.01 11.84
C VAL A 263 12.28 12.23 12.25
N LEU A 264 12.06 13.37 11.58
CA LEU A 264 12.77 14.62 11.84
C LEU A 264 12.48 15.13 13.25
N LEU A 265 11.21 15.15 13.66
CA LEU A 265 10.81 15.62 14.99
C LEU A 265 11.43 14.78 16.10
N VAL A 266 11.34 13.43 16.01
CA VAL A 266 11.94 12.56 17.02
C VAL A 266 13.45 12.75 17.09
N ALA A 267 14.14 12.78 15.95
CA ALA A 267 15.59 13.01 15.92
C ALA A 267 15.96 14.37 16.51
N TYR A 268 15.23 15.42 16.14
CA TYR A 268 15.46 16.77 16.64
C TYR A 268 15.22 16.89 18.14
N PHE A 269 14.11 16.36 18.66
CA PHE A 269 13.84 16.45 20.09
C PHE A 269 14.70 15.52 20.94
N GLN A 270 15.29 14.48 20.34
CA GLN A 270 16.25 13.61 21.02
C GLN A 270 17.62 14.28 21.14
N TRP A 271 18.13 14.88 20.06
CA TRP A 271 19.53 15.31 19.99
C TRP A 271 19.74 16.82 19.78
N GLY A 272 18.69 17.58 19.46
CA GLY A 272 18.79 19.00 19.10
C GLY A 272 19.59 19.24 17.83
N TRP A 273 20.13 20.45 17.68
CA TRP A 273 21.03 20.83 16.58
C TRP A 273 22.46 20.33 16.82
N THR A 274 22.65 19.01 16.79
CA THR A 274 23.94 18.35 17.01
C THR A 274 24.39 17.55 15.78
N SER A 275 25.64 17.06 15.81
CA SER A 275 26.17 16.16 14.79
C SER A 275 25.34 14.89 14.62
N ASP A 276 24.78 14.37 15.71
CA ASP A 276 24.00 13.13 15.70
C ASP A 276 22.69 13.31 14.93
N PHE A 277 22.01 14.46 15.13
CA PHE A 277 20.85 14.83 14.33
C PHE A 277 21.20 14.96 12.84
N ALA A 278 22.28 15.69 12.52
CA ALA A 278 22.70 15.88 11.13
C ALA A 278 23.05 14.55 10.45
N MET A 279 23.75 13.65 11.16
CA MET A 279 24.13 12.34 10.65
C MET A 279 22.91 11.44 10.45
N ALA A 280 21.97 11.41 11.40
CA ALA A 280 20.73 10.64 11.27
C ALA A 280 19.89 11.12 10.08
N MET A 281 19.77 12.43 9.87
CA MET A 281 19.07 13.01 8.73
C MET A 281 19.80 12.75 7.41
N LEU A 282 21.12 12.75 7.41
CA LEU A 282 21.91 12.39 6.23
C LEU A 282 21.71 10.92 5.85
N VAL A 283 21.77 10.01 6.82
CA VAL A 283 21.52 8.57 6.59
C VAL A 283 20.10 8.34 6.11
N TYR A 284 19.10 8.97 6.74
CA TYR A 284 17.71 8.91 6.28
C TYR A 284 17.56 9.46 4.85
N GLY A 285 18.18 10.60 4.54
CA GLY A 285 18.18 11.19 3.21
C GLY A 285 18.81 10.29 2.15
N VAL A 286 19.92 9.61 2.47
CA VAL A 286 20.56 8.62 1.60
C VAL A 286 19.61 7.44 1.36
N ILE A 287 18.94 6.94 2.39
CA ILE A 287 17.97 5.84 2.25
C ILE A 287 16.82 6.25 1.31
N GLN A 288 16.25 7.44 1.49
CA GLN A 288 15.18 7.95 0.62
C GLN A 288 15.66 8.16 -0.82
N ALA A 289 16.89 8.64 -1.00
CA ALA A 289 17.48 8.82 -2.32
C ALA A 289 17.73 7.47 -3.02
N LEU A 290 18.19 6.45 -2.29
CA LEU A 290 18.36 5.09 -2.81
C LEU A 290 17.03 4.43 -3.11
N ASP A 291 16.01 4.64 -2.28
CA ASP A 291 14.67 4.13 -2.53
C ASP A 291 14.12 4.66 -3.85
N GLY A 292 14.02 5.99 -3.99
CA GLY A 292 13.44 6.64 -5.16
C GLY A 292 14.24 6.46 -6.46
N ASN A 293 15.58 6.42 -6.39
CA ASN A 293 16.42 6.42 -7.59
C ASN A 293 17.03 5.05 -7.95
N LEU A 294 17.09 4.10 -7.01
CA LEU A 294 17.70 2.78 -7.25
C LEU A 294 16.71 1.64 -7.02
N LEU A 295 16.05 1.57 -5.85
CA LEU A 295 15.16 0.45 -5.53
C LEU A 295 13.92 0.45 -6.42
N VAL A 296 13.28 1.61 -6.63
CA VAL A 296 12.11 1.71 -7.50
C VAL A 296 12.42 1.22 -8.93
N PRO A 297 13.45 1.72 -9.64
CA PRO A 297 13.79 1.20 -10.97
C PRO A 297 14.19 -0.29 -10.98
N LEU A 298 14.88 -0.77 -9.94
CA LEU A 298 15.35 -2.15 -9.86
C LEU A 298 14.22 -3.16 -9.60
N LEU A 299 13.29 -2.81 -8.71
CA LEU A 299 12.18 -3.68 -8.29
C LEU A 299 10.99 -3.61 -9.23
N PHE A 300 10.81 -2.48 -9.93
CA PHE A 300 9.75 -2.26 -10.91
C PHE A 300 10.32 -2.18 -12.34
N SER A 301 11.37 -2.95 -12.62
CA SER A 301 12.17 -2.90 -13.86
C SER A 301 11.39 -3.16 -15.16
N GLU A 302 10.14 -3.59 -15.06
CA GLU A 302 9.22 -3.73 -16.20
C GLU A 302 7.83 -3.20 -15.83
N VAL A 303 7.43 -2.13 -16.54
CA VAL A 303 6.05 -1.67 -16.78
C VAL A 303 5.35 -1.04 -15.59
N VAL A 304 5.32 0.30 -15.58
CA VAL A 304 4.08 1.09 -15.69
C VAL A 304 4.46 2.47 -16.29
N ASN A 305 4.30 2.65 -17.62
CA ASN A 305 4.44 3.96 -18.28
C ASN A 305 3.22 4.86 -18.00
N LEU A 306 2.86 5.01 -16.72
CA LEU A 306 1.81 5.94 -16.31
C LEU A 306 2.47 7.25 -15.90
N HIS A 307 1.89 8.35 -16.39
CA HIS A 307 2.26 9.68 -15.96
C HIS A 307 2.09 9.80 -14.43
N PRO A 308 2.98 10.49 -13.69
CA PRO A 308 2.86 10.63 -12.23
C PRO A 308 1.49 11.14 -11.76
N ILE A 309 0.88 12.06 -12.52
CA ILE A 309 -0.48 12.54 -12.27
C ILE A 309 -1.51 11.40 -12.29
N ALA A 310 -1.40 10.45 -13.22
CA ALA A 310 -2.33 9.32 -13.28
C ALA A 310 -2.19 8.42 -12.03
N ILE A 311 -0.98 8.26 -11.51
CA ILE A 311 -0.72 7.53 -10.26
C ILE A 311 -1.39 8.27 -9.09
N ILE A 312 -1.17 9.58 -8.96
CA ILE A 312 -1.76 10.40 -7.88
C ILE A 312 -3.29 10.36 -7.95
N VAL A 313 -3.88 10.58 -9.13
CA VAL A 313 -5.34 10.52 -9.32
C VAL A 313 -5.87 9.14 -8.95
N SER A 314 -5.18 8.07 -9.33
CA SER A 314 -5.59 6.70 -9.00
C SER A 314 -5.52 6.44 -7.49
N VAL A 315 -4.48 6.92 -6.81
CA VAL A 315 -4.36 6.83 -5.35
C VAL A 315 -5.50 7.58 -4.66
N LEU A 316 -5.85 8.79 -5.13
CA LEU A 316 -6.94 9.57 -4.56
C LEU A 316 -8.31 8.91 -4.79
N VAL A 317 -8.57 8.43 -6.00
CA VAL A 317 -9.84 7.79 -6.36
C VAL A 317 -10.00 6.45 -5.65
N PHE A 318 -9.06 5.52 -5.84
CA PHE A 318 -9.18 4.18 -5.25
C PHE A 318 -8.99 4.24 -3.73
N GLY A 319 -8.07 5.07 -3.23
CA GLY A 319 -7.88 5.29 -1.80
C GLY A 319 -9.12 5.89 -1.12
N GLY A 320 -9.84 6.80 -1.78
CA GLY A 320 -11.11 7.31 -1.26
C GLY A 320 -12.21 6.24 -1.21
N LEU A 321 -12.20 5.27 -2.13
CA LEU A 321 -13.21 4.20 -2.20
C LEU A 321 -12.98 3.09 -1.18
N TRP A 322 -11.75 2.58 -1.05
CA TRP A 322 -11.44 1.38 -0.25
C TRP A 322 -10.39 1.61 0.85
N GLY A 323 -10.03 2.87 1.11
CA GLY A 323 -9.00 3.21 2.11
C GLY A 323 -7.66 2.59 1.75
N PHE A 324 -7.07 1.88 2.71
CA PHE A 324 -5.76 1.25 2.58
C PHE A 324 -5.63 0.34 1.35
N TRP A 325 -6.63 -0.51 1.10
CA TRP A 325 -6.60 -1.44 -0.03
C TRP A 325 -6.63 -0.71 -1.38
N GLY A 326 -7.38 0.38 -1.46
CA GLY A 326 -7.47 1.19 -2.67
C GLY A 326 -6.14 1.89 -3.00
N VAL A 327 -5.45 2.39 -1.98
CA VAL A 327 -4.11 2.98 -2.14
C VAL A 327 -3.10 1.91 -2.58
N PHE A 328 -3.10 0.74 -1.94
CA PHE A 328 -2.20 -0.36 -2.30
C PHE A 328 -2.39 -0.82 -3.74
N PHE A 329 -3.64 -0.92 -4.22
CA PHE A 329 -3.96 -1.35 -5.59
C PHE A 329 -4.04 -0.22 -6.61
N ALA A 330 -3.76 1.03 -6.23
CA ALA A 330 -3.96 2.17 -7.12
C ALA A 330 -3.21 2.02 -8.44
N ILE A 331 -1.95 1.56 -8.40
CA ILE A 331 -1.13 1.37 -9.60
C ILE A 331 -1.64 0.19 -10.45
N PRO A 332 -1.82 -1.05 -9.92
CA PRO A 332 -2.42 -2.13 -10.69
C PRO A 332 -3.77 -1.80 -11.32
N LEU A 333 -4.65 -1.11 -10.58
CA LEU A 333 -5.96 -0.71 -11.09
C LEU A 333 -5.85 0.37 -12.18
N ALA A 334 -4.95 1.33 -12.02
CA ALA A 334 -4.66 2.32 -13.07
C ALA A 334 -4.14 1.66 -14.34
N THR A 335 -3.26 0.65 -14.20
CA THR A 335 -2.73 -0.07 -15.35
C THR A 335 -3.79 -0.98 -15.97
N LEU A 336 -4.70 -1.57 -15.18
CA LEU A 336 -5.87 -2.27 -15.69
C LEU A 336 -6.74 -1.34 -16.55
N VAL A 337 -7.05 -0.14 -16.04
CA VAL A 337 -7.82 0.87 -16.80
C VAL A 337 -7.11 1.22 -18.11
N ASN A 338 -5.80 1.45 -18.07
CA ASN A 338 -5.01 1.73 -19.28
C ASN A 338 -4.97 0.55 -20.26
N ALA A 339 -4.82 -0.68 -19.76
CA ALA A 339 -4.81 -1.91 -20.57
C ALA A 339 -6.15 -2.11 -21.28
N VAL A 340 -7.26 -1.88 -20.57
CA VAL A 340 -8.61 -1.92 -21.15
C VAL A 340 -8.78 -0.86 -22.23
N ILE A 341 -8.36 0.39 -21.99
CA ILE A 341 -8.44 1.47 -22.98
C ILE A 341 -7.63 1.15 -24.26
N ARG A 342 -6.48 0.48 -24.10
CA ARG A 342 -5.61 0.08 -25.22
C ARG A 342 -6.12 -1.15 -25.98
N ALA A 343 -6.63 -2.15 -25.25
CA ALA A 343 -7.18 -3.37 -25.83
C ALA A 343 -8.56 -3.15 -26.45
N TRP A 344 -9.23 -2.03 -26.14
CA TRP A 344 -10.53 -1.73 -26.68
C TRP A 344 -10.48 -1.61 -28.22
N PRO A 345 -11.33 -2.35 -28.96
CA PRO A 345 -11.31 -2.30 -30.42
C PRO A 345 -11.52 -0.87 -30.92
N ARG A 346 -10.56 -0.37 -31.69
CA ARG A 346 -10.74 0.86 -32.46
C ARG A 346 -11.08 0.43 -33.88
N SER A 347 -12.34 0.60 -34.27
CA SER A 347 -12.70 0.52 -35.68
C SER A 347 -11.95 1.66 -36.38
N GLU A 348 -10.86 1.30 -37.09
CA GLU A 348 -10.22 2.18 -38.06
C GLU A 348 -11.32 2.69 -38.99
N ALA A 349 -11.52 4.01 -39.01
CA ALA A 349 -12.34 4.60 -40.04
C ALA A 349 -11.62 4.26 -41.35
N LEU A 350 -12.26 3.48 -42.21
CA LEU A 350 -11.86 3.35 -43.61
C LEU A 350 -11.57 4.78 -44.12
N PRO A 351 -10.39 5.07 -44.69
CA PRO A 351 -10.17 6.34 -45.36
C PRO A 351 -11.32 6.51 -46.34
N GLY A 352 -12.08 7.59 -46.18
CA GLY A 352 -13.20 7.90 -47.08
C GLY A 352 -12.67 7.85 -48.51
N GLY A 353 -13.23 6.95 -49.30
CA GLY A 353 -13.08 7.03 -50.75
C GLY A 353 -13.71 8.34 -51.18
N GLU A 354 -12.89 9.23 -51.72
CA GLU A 354 -13.34 10.31 -52.59
C GLU A 354 -13.98 9.75 -53.86
#